data_AF-A0A1D3JFR5-F1
#
_entry.id   AF-A0A1D3JFR5-F1
#
_cell.length_a   1.000
_cell.length_b   1.000
_cell.length_c   1.000
_cell.angle_alpha   90.00
_cell.angle_beta   90.00
_cell.angle_gamma   90.00
#
_symmetry.space_group_name_H-M   'P 1'
#
loop_
_entity.id
_entity.type
_entity.pdbx_description
1 polymer ?
#
loop_
_entity_poly.entity_id
_entity_poly.type
_entity_poly.pdbx_seq_one_letter_code
_entity_poly.pdbx_strand_id
1 'polypeptide(L)'
;MPGCDDFSNQHIKSSKYDSPKVCAVSVKFLSHLKEKNDPSYEEEGCKYLFYWLYVKALETKKSIENTLDLYKELNKIFNEHNDGYNKFDKFINKMNKYTCENFQKIISLYEVFNIFENQEMTLVAGKKCTSNCFELFTSYVNECREINDYDFCNELNDFREYHNYFIQKILYCQGEQYLLPSVNIFNTVGIILIPLVLILVTSIILPLLYKFTPVGTWIHHKIGKKKKIRDNINEETQLLSNTYEIGEYNFKNRNYNIAYNSL
;
A
#
# COMPACT_ATOMS: atom_id res chain seq x y z
N MET A 1 -7.30 -18.70 38.48
CA MET A 1 -7.22 -19.13 37.05
C MET A 1 -5.91 -19.88 36.94
N PRO A 2 -5.85 -21.11 36.41
CA PRO A 2 -4.60 -21.87 36.37
C PRO A 2 -3.41 -21.05 35.85
N GLY A 3 -2.31 -21.03 36.61
CA GLY A 3 -1.10 -20.27 36.28
C GLY A 3 -1.14 -18.76 36.57
N CYS A 4 -2.26 -18.20 37.06
CA CYS A 4 -2.37 -16.77 37.38
C CYS A 4 -2.25 -16.44 38.88
N ASP A 5 -2.44 -17.41 39.78
CA ASP A 5 -2.61 -17.11 41.20
C ASP A 5 -1.31 -16.55 41.83
N ASP A 6 -0.15 -17.07 41.41
CA ASP A 6 1.18 -16.57 41.80
C ASP A 6 1.83 -15.66 40.74
N PHE A 7 1.06 -15.25 39.72
CA PHE A 7 1.62 -14.44 38.63
C PHE A 7 2.04 -13.07 39.14
N SER A 8 3.29 -12.71 38.87
CA SER A 8 3.87 -11.44 39.24
C SER A 8 4.71 -10.91 38.08
N ASN A 9 4.43 -9.67 37.67
CA ASN A 9 5.19 -9.02 36.63
C ASN A 9 5.53 -7.58 37.02
N GLN A 10 6.79 -7.18 36.84
CA GLN A 10 7.29 -5.86 37.20
C GLN A 10 6.61 -4.71 36.44
N HIS A 11 6.10 -4.98 35.25
CA HIS A 11 5.39 -4.01 34.41
C HIS A 11 3.97 -3.75 34.92
N ILE A 12 3.42 -4.57 35.84
CA ILE A 12 2.11 -4.34 36.45
C ILE A 12 2.22 -3.59 37.80
N LYS A 13 3.44 -3.44 38.34
CA LYS A 13 3.66 -2.64 39.56
C LYS A 13 3.16 -1.21 39.31
N SER A 14 2.25 -0.73 40.16
CA SER A 14 1.51 0.56 40.08
C SER A 14 0.37 0.67 39.05
N SER A 15 -0.11 -0.46 38.52
CA SER A 15 -1.30 -0.51 37.67
C SER A 15 -2.62 -0.50 38.47
N LYS A 16 -3.75 -0.30 37.79
CA LYS A 16 -5.08 -0.30 38.42
C LYS A 16 -5.48 -1.65 39.00
N TYR A 17 -4.96 -2.73 38.42
CA TYR A 17 -5.23 -4.11 38.84
C TYR A 17 -3.94 -4.75 39.36
N ASP A 18 -4.05 -5.71 40.28
CA ASP A 18 -2.90 -6.54 40.64
C ASP A 18 -2.57 -7.52 39.51
N SER A 19 -1.35 -8.07 39.54
CA SER A 19 -0.86 -9.00 38.52
C SER A 19 -1.77 -10.23 38.36
N PRO A 20 -2.22 -10.92 39.43
CA PRO A 20 -3.11 -12.06 39.31
C PRO A 20 -4.43 -11.72 38.59
N LYS A 21 -5.02 -10.56 38.87
CA LYS A 21 -6.26 -10.13 38.22
C LYS A 21 -6.06 -9.79 36.74
N VAL A 22 -4.97 -9.10 36.37
CA VAL A 22 -4.62 -8.85 34.96
C VAL A 22 -4.46 -10.18 34.21
N CYS A 23 -3.76 -11.14 34.82
CA CYS A 23 -3.60 -12.47 34.23
C CYS A 23 -4.94 -13.18 34.05
N ALA A 24 -5.75 -13.27 35.09
CA ALA A 24 -7.01 -13.97 35.05
C ALA A 24 -7.96 -13.39 33.99
N VAL A 25 -8.05 -12.06 33.87
CA VAL A 25 -8.87 -11.40 32.84
C VAL A 25 -8.34 -11.72 31.44
N SER A 26 -7.03 -11.61 31.22
CA SER A 26 -6.42 -11.83 29.91
C SER A 26 -6.57 -13.28 29.45
N VAL A 27 -6.27 -14.25 30.32
CA VAL A 27 -6.42 -15.68 30.03
C VAL A 27 -7.88 -16.05 29.77
N LYS A 28 -8.82 -15.48 30.53
CA LYS A 28 -10.25 -15.72 30.33
C LYS A 28 -10.71 -15.18 28.98
N PHE A 29 -10.22 -14.01 28.60
CA PHE A 29 -10.52 -13.41 27.30
C PHE A 29 -9.96 -14.23 26.15
N LEU A 30 -8.70 -14.69 26.23
CA LEU A 30 -8.11 -15.58 25.23
C LEU A 30 -8.88 -16.91 25.10
N SER A 31 -9.36 -17.46 26.20
CA SER A 31 -10.22 -18.66 26.20
C SER A 31 -11.52 -18.40 25.44
N HIS A 32 -12.17 -17.25 25.68
CA HIS A 32 -13.38 -16.84 24.95
C HIS A 32 -13.12 -16.68 23.45
N LEU A 33 -11.98 -16.08 23.05
CA LEU A 33 -11.62 -15.98 21.63
C LEU A 33 -11.46 -17.38 21.00
N LYS A 34 -10.78 -18.30 21.70
CA LYS A 34 -10.61 -19.69 21.26
C LYS A 34 -11.95 -20.39 21.06
N GLU A 35 -12.87 -20.25 22.02
CA GLU A 35 -14.20 -20.88 21.97
C GLU A 35 -15.04 -20.40 20.78
N LYS A 36 -14.88 -19.14 20.34
CA LYS A 36 -15.58 -18.61 19.16
C LYS A 36 -15.08 -19.21 17.85
N ASN A 37 -13.79 -19.57 17.77
CA ASN A 37 -13.19 -20.24 16.63
C ASN A 37 -13.46 -19.54 15.27
N ASP A 38 -13.40 -18.21 15.27
CA ASP A 38 -13.54 -17.37 14.08
C ASP A 38 -12.24 -16.58 13.86
N PRO A 39 -11.52 -16.80 12.74
CA PRO A 39 -10.21 -16.17 12.53
C PRO A 39 -10.23 -14.64 12.55
N SER A 40 -11.30 -14.00 12.07
CA SER A 40 -11.39 -12.53 12.06
C SER A 40 -11.65 -12.00 13.47
N TYR A 41 -12.56 -12.63 14.19
CA TYR A 41 -12.85 -12.30 15.58
C TYR A 41 -11.64 -12.55 16.50
N GLU A 42 -10.89 -13.61 16.26
CA GLU A 42 -9.63 -13.93 16.96
C GLU A 42 -8.58 -12.83 16.75
N GLU A 43 -8.38 -12.39 15.50
CA GLU A 43 -7.41 -11.33 15.16
C GLU A 43 -7.78 -9.99 15.82
N GLU A 44 -9.04 -9.57 15.67
CA GLU A 44 -9.54 -8.34 16.29
C GLU A 44 -9.53 -8.42 17.83
N GLY A 45 -9.90 -9.57 18.37
CA GLY A 45 -9.80 -9.85 19.80
C GLY A 45 -8.36 -9.70 20.31
N CYS A 46 -7.38 -10.23 19.59
CA CYS A 46 -5.98 -10.09 19.96
C CYS A 46 -5.54 -8.63 20.00
N LYS A 47 -5.95 -7.80 19.02
CA LYS A 47 -5.68 -6.35 19.00
C LYS A 47 -6.36 -5.65 20.18
N TYR A 48 -7.61 -6.00 20.47
CA TYR A 48 -8.36 -5.43 21.58
C TYR A 48 -7.72 -5.74 22.94
N LEU A 49 -7.25 -6.98 23.17
CA LEU A 49 -6.60 -7.34 24.43
C LEU A 49 -5.33 -6.53 24.66
N PHE A 50 -4.52 -6.28 23.62
CA PHE A 50 -3.38 -5.39 23.72
C PHE A 50 -3.81 -3.98 24.16
N TYR A 51 -4.82 -3.40 23.50
CA TYR A 51 -5.35 -2.09 23.88
C TYR A 51 -5.83 -2.06 25.34
N TRP A 52 -6.57 -3.08 25.77
CA TRP A 52 -7.06 -3.16 27.13
C TRP A 52 -5.91 -3.22 28.15
N LEU A 53 -4.88 -4.03 27.87
CA LEU A 53 -3.68 -4.10 28.69
C LEU A 53 -2.99 -2.74 28.78
N TYR A 54 -2.71 -2.11 27.64
CA TYR A 54 -1.97 -0.86 27.58
C TYR A 54 -2.73 0.31 28.22
N VAL A 55 -3.98 0.53 27.82
CA VAL A 55 -4.76 1.72 28.18
C VAL A 55 -5.50 1.53 29.50
N LYS A 56 -6.16 0.39 29.71
CA LYS A 56 -7.07 0.20 30.86
C LYS A 56 -6.40 -0.47 32.05
N ALA A 57 -5.55 -1.47 31.82
CA ALA A 57 -4.86 -2.17 32.91
C ALA A 57 -3.64 -1.39 33.41
N LEU A 58 -2.76 -1.01 32.48
CA LEU A 58 -1.50 -0.32 32.76
C LEU A 58 -1.61 1.21 32.77
N GLU A 59 -2.77 1.76 32.43
CA GLU A 59 -3.04 3.20 32.42
C GLU A 59 -2.00 4.00 31.62
N THR A 60 -1.47 3.43 30.54
CA THR A 60 -0.41 4.03 29.70
C THR A 60 0.91 4.35 30.46
N LYS A 61 1.08 3.84 31.69
CA LYS A 61 2.28 4.06 32.52
C LYS A 61 3.50 3.24 32.09
N LYS A 62 3.31 2.32 31.14
CA LYS A 62 4.35 1.45 30.61
C LYS A 62 4.49 1.68 29.12
N SER A 63 5.68 1.40 28.59
CA SER A 63 5.91 1.46 27.15
C SER A 63 5.12 0.37 26.42
N ILE A 64 4.90 0.57 25.13
CA ILE A 64 4.22 -0.40 24.27
C ILE A 64 5.00 -1.71 24.23
N GLU A 65 6.33 -1.63 24.13
CA GLU A 65 7.22 -2.78 24.10
C GLU A 65 7.09 -3.63 25.38
N ASN A 66 7.15 -3.00 26.55
CA ASN A 66 6.94 -3.66 27.84
C ASN A 66 5.53 -4.29 27.94
N THR A 67 4.53 -3.67 27.32
CA THR A 67 3.17 -4.19 27.31
C THR A 67 3.03 -5.41 26.40
N LEU A 68 3.72 -5.41 25.25
CA LEU A 68 3.79 -6.57 24.36
C LEU A 68 4.52 -7.73 25.02
N ASP A 69 5.60 -7.46 25.77
CA ASP A 69 6.30 -8.50 26.53
C ASP A 69 5.41 -9.12 27.60
N LEU A 70 4.69 -8.29 28.36
CA LEU A 70 3.64 -8.76 29.27
C LEU A 70 2.59 -9.61 28.53
N TYR A 71 2.10 -9.14 27.38
CA TYR A 71 1.08 -9.87 26.63
C TYR A 71 1.58 -11.26 26.19
N LYS A 72 2.83 -11.37 25.74
CA LYS A 72 3.45 -12.66 25.40
C LYS A 72 3.53 -13.59 26.61
N GLU A 73 3.90 -13.09 27.79
CA GLU A 73 3.88 -13.89 29.03
C GLU A 73 2.48 -14.39 29.38
N LEU A 74 1.46 -13.52 29.24
CA LEU A 74 0.07 -13.89 29.49
C LEU A 74 -0.43 -14.94 28.51
N ASN A 75 -0.07 -14.83 27.22
CA ASN A 75 -0.41 -15.83 26.21
C ASN A 75 0.29 -17.17 26.48
N LYS A 76 1.53 -17.13 26.98
CA LYS A 76 2.25 -18.33 27.41
C LYS A 76 1.53 -19.05 28.55
N ILE A 77 1.06 -18.32 29.57
CA ILE A 77 0.27 -18.89 30.68
C ILE A 77 -1.02 -19.53 30.16
N PHE A 78 -1.71 -18.84 29.25
CA PHE A 78 -2.89 -19.39 28.58
C PHE A 78 -2.54 -20.71 27.87
N ASN A 79 -1.45 -20.73 27.10
CA ASN A 79 -1.04 -21.90 26.33
C ASN A 79 -0.63 -23.10 27.20
N GLU A 80 0.12 -22.85 28.28
CA GLU A 80 0.69 -23.90 29.12
C GLU A 80 -0.29 -24.43 30.17
N HIS A 81 -1.18 -23.60 30.69
CA HIS A 81 -1.97 -23.93 31.89
C HIS A 81 -3.49 -23.96 31.66
N ASN A 82 -4.00 -23.48 30.52
CA ASN A 82 -5.44 -23.23 30.35
C ASN A 82 -6.00 -23.80 29.04
N ASP A 83 -5.53 -24.99 28.63
CA ASP A 83 -5.89 -25.61 27.36
C ASP A 83 -5.68 -24.61 26.20
N GLY A 84 -4.42 -24.29 25.95
CA GLY A 84 -3.97 -23.30 24.99
C GLY A 84 -4.54 -23.42 23.57
N TYR A 85 -4.18 -22.43 22.76
CA TYR A 85 -4.48 -22.47 21.32
C TYR A 85 -3.22 -22.36 20.46
N ASN A 86 -2.16 -21.71 20.96
CA ASN A 86 -0.90 -21.38 20.25
C ASN A 86 -1.08 -20.51 18.98
N LYS A 87 -2.24 -20.54 18.31
CA LYS A 87 -2.52 -19.74 17.10
C LYS A 87 -2.42 -18.23 17.35
N PHE A 88 -2.72 -17.79 18.56
CA PHE A 88 -2.61 -16.38 18.94
C PHE A 88 -1.18 -15.84 18.86
N ASP A 89 -0.15 -16.69 18.93
CA ASP A 89 1.25 -16.28 18.75
C ASP A 89 1.44 -15.60 17.39
N LYS A 90 0.73 -16.05 16.34
CA LYS A 90 0.80 -15.45 15.01
C LYS A 90 0.35 -13.98 15.03
N PHE A 91 -0.73 -13.67 15.75
CA PHE A 91 -1.27 -12.30 15.81
C PHE A 91 -0.39 -11.44 16.73
N ILE A 92 -0.03 -11.95 17.91
CA ILE A 92 0.77 -11.23 18.89
C ILE A 92 2.16 -10.90 18.35
N ASN A 93 2.81 -11.84 17.63
CA ASN A 93 4.15 -11.62 17.08
C ASN A 93 4.18 -10.67 15.88
N LYS A 94 3.05 -10.45 15.19
CA LYS A 94 2.94 -9.41 14.17
C LYS A 94 2.90 -8.00 14.79
N MET A 95 2.46 -7.88 16.04
CA MET A 95 2.39 -6.59 16.71
C MET A 95 3.79 -6.09 17.02
N ASN A 96 4.01 -4.82 16.69
CA ASN A 96 5.21 -4.07 17.06
C ASN A 96 4.77 -2.69 17.54
N LYS A 97 5.74 -1.89 18.01
CA LYS A 97 5.48 -0.55 18.53
C LYS A 97 4.62 0.29 17.58
N TYR A 98 5.04 0.37 16.32
CA TYR A 98 4.40 1.19 15.30
C TYR A 98 2.94 0.75 15.05
N THR A 99 2.70 -0.54 14.84
CA THR A 99 1.34 -1.07 14.63
C THR A 99 0.44 -0.82 15.86
N CYS A 100 0.99 -0.94 17.06
CA CYS A 100 0.26 -0.67 18.30
C CYS A 100 -0.08 0.81 18.48
N GLU A 101 0.82 1.72 18.10
CA GLU A 101 0.56 3.17 18.10
C GLU A 101 -0.58 3.50 17.14
N ASN A 102 -0.59 2.91 15.93
CA ASN A 102 -1.68 3.11 14.97
C ASN A 102 -3.02 2.55 15.49
N PHE A 103 -3.02 1.37 16.13
CA PHE A 103 -4.24 0.85 16.76
C PHE A 103 -4.80 1.79 17.84
N GLN A 104 -3.94 2.40 18.66
CA GLN A 104 -4.39 3.35 19.68
C GLN A 104 -5.04 4.59 19.05
N LYS A 105 -4.50 5.09 17.93
CA LYS A 105 -5.09 6.21 17.18
C LYS A 105 -6.47 5.87 16.61
N ILE A 106 -6.64 4.66 16.07
CA ILE A 106 -7.95 4.20 15.59
C ILE A 106 -8.95 4.11 16.76
N ILE A 107 -8.54 3.51 17.88
CA ILE A 107 -9.43 3.35 19.03
C ILE A 107 -9.79 4.71 19.64
N SER A 108 -8.86 5.66 19.71
CA SER A 108 -9.16 7.01 20.21
C SER A 108 -10.20 7.73 19.33
N LEU A 109 -10.17 7.53 18.00
CA LEU A 109 -11.22 8.02 17.10
C LEU A 109 -12.59 7.43 17.44
N TYR A 110 -12.68 6.12 17.65
CA TYR A 110 -13.92 5.46 18.06
C TYR A 110 -14.39 5.90 19.45
N GLU A 111 -13.50 6.12 20.42
CA GLU A 111 -13.89 6.64 21.74
C GLU A 111 -14.52 8.03 21.63
N VAL A 112 -13.88 8.94 20.87
CA VAL A 112 -14.41 10.29 20.62
C VAL A 112 -15.75 10.22 19.88
N PHE A 113 -15.84 9.35 18.87
CA PHE A 113 -17.07 9.16 18.12
C PHE A 113 -18.21 8.61 18.98
N ASN A 114 -17.95 7.60 19.80
CA ASN A 114 -18.95 7.01 20.68
C ASN A 114 -19.50 8.02 21.69
N ILE A 115 -18.67 8.95 22.19
CA ILE A 115 -19.16 10.04 23.05
C ILE A 115 -20.13 10.93 22.28
N PHE A 116 -19.77 11.31 21.04
CA PHE A 116 -20.63 12.11 20.16
C PHE A 116 -21.94 11.38 19.82
N GLU A 117 -21.87 10.13 19.37
CA GLU A 117 -23.02 9.29 19.05
C GLU A 117 -23.99 9.20 20.24
N ASN A 118 -23.49 8.91 21.44
CA ASN A 118 -24.33 8.81 22.63
C ASN A 118 -25.02 10.14 23.00
N GLN A 119 -24.32 11.27 22.83
CA GLN A 119 -24.91 12.60 23.07
C GLN A 119 -26.03 12.89 22.07
N GLU A 120 -25.81 12.65 20.79
CA GLU A 120 -26.78 12.96 19.74
C GLU A 120 -27.97 12.00 19.72
N MET A 121 -27.76 10.75 20.13
CA MET A 121 -28.85 9.77 20.28
C MET A 121 -29.77 10.06 21.48
N THR A 122 -29.31 10.85 22.46
CA THR A 122 -30.09 11.16 23.68
C THR A 122 -30.74 12.54 23.67
N LEU A 123 -30.25 13.48 22.84
CA LEU A 123 -30.75 14.85 22.78
C LEU A 123 -31.94 15.01 21.82
N VAL A 124 -33.08 15.46 22.36
CA VAL A 124 -34.31 15.75 21.60
C VAL A 124 -34.27 17.16 20.95
N ALA A 125 -33.36 18.04 21.38
CA ALA A 125 -33.27 19.42 20.88
C ALA A 125 -31.89 19.72 20.28
N GLY A 126 -31.88 19.96 18.96
CA GLY A 126 -30.74 20.48 18.19
C GLY A 126 -29.64 19.46 17.89
N LYS A 127 -29.82 18.67 16.82
CA LYS A 127 -28.81 17.72 16.33
C LYS A 127 -27.52 18.45 15.96
N LYS A 128 -26.39 18.09 16.56
CA LYS A 128 -25.06 18.52 16.10
C LYS A 128 -24.60 17.62 14.96
N CYS A 129 -24.19 18.24 13.87
CA CYS A 129 -23.67 17.54 12.70
C CYS A 129 -22.14 17.45 12.67
N THR A 130 -21.46 18.02 13.66
CA THR A 130 -20.00 18.06 13.74
C THR A 130 -19.52 17.32 14.96
N SER A 131 -18.60 16.38 14.75
CA SER A 131 -17.92 15.63 15.79
C SER A 131 -16.51 16.18 16.01
N ASN A 132 -15.95 15.95 17.20
CA ASN A 132 -14.56 16.25 17.49
C ASN A 132 -13.58 15.30 16.76
N CYS A 133 -14.08 14.35 15.97
CA CYS A 133 -13.25 13.43 15.20
C CYS A 133 -12.44 14.15 14.11
N PHE A 134 -12.91 15.28 13.58
CA PHE A 134 -12.32 15.95 12.43
C PHE A 134 -10.83 16.27 12.57
N GLU A 135 -10.43 16.86 13.70
CA GLU A 135 -9.04 17.28 13.92
C GLU A 135 -8.11 16.08 14.04
N LEU A 136 -8.48 15.11 14.90
CA LEU A 136 -7.72 13.87 15.09
C LEU A 136 -7.62 13.07 13.79
N PHE A 137 -8.74 12.89 13.10
CA PHE A 137 -8.81 12.15 11.87
C PHE A 137 -7.93 12.77 10.79
N THR A 138 -8.00 14.10 10.61
CA THR A 138 -7.18 14.81 9.62
C THR A 138 -5.69 14.66 9.93
N SER A 139 -5.30 14.76 11.21
CA SER A 139 -3.91 14.52 11.62
C SER A 139 -3.45 13.11 11.27
N TYR A 140 -4.26 12.08 11.54
CA TYR A 140 -3.90 10.70 11.28
C TYR A 140 -3.86 10.36 9.78
N VAL A 141 -4.74 10.97 8.98
CA VAL A 141 -4.69 10.86 7.51
C VAL A 141 -3.40 11.46 6.95
N ASN A 142 -2.96 12.61 7.46
CA ASN A 142 -1.70 13.20 7.02
C ASN A 142 -0.52 12.28 7.34
N GLU A 143 -0.47 11.75 8.56
CA GLU A 143 0.58 10.83 8.98
C GLU A 143 0.60 9.56 8.12
N CYS A 144 -0.55 8.91 7.90
CA CYS A 144 -0.60 7.67 7.12
C CYS A 144 -0.15 7.89 5.67
N ARG A 145 -0.45 9.06 5.09
CA ARG A 145 -0.02 9.45 3.74
C ARG A 145 1.48 9.73 3.62
N GLU A 146 2.06 10.41 4.60
CA GLU A 146 3.48 10.80 4.55
C GLU A 146 4.41 9.60 4.39
N ILE A 147 4.08 8.50 5.06
CA ILE A 147 4.85 7.25 5.04
C ILE A 147 4.24 6.17 4.13
N ASN A 148 3.12 6.49 3.46
CA ASN A 148 2.34 5.55 2.63
C ASN A 148 1.98 4.26 3.39
N ASP A 149 1.53 4.38 4.65
CA ASP A 149 1.02 3.23 5.40
C ASP A 149 -0.40 2.87 4.93
N TYR A 150 -0.45 1.96 3.95
CA TYR A 150 -1.70 1.47 3.38
C TYR A 150 -2.61 0.83 4.42
N ASP A 151 -2.06 0.08 5.37
CA ASP A 151 -2.88 -0.64 6.37
C ASP A 151 -3.56 0.38 7.29
N PHE A 152 -2.81 1.35 7.82
CA PHE A 152 -3.38 2.39 8.67
C PHE A 152 -4.34 3.32 7.90
N CYS A 153 -4.00 3.70 6.67
CA CYS A 153 -4.91 4.50 5.83
C CYS A 153 -6.22 3.75 5.53
N ASN A 154 -6.19 2.43 5.33
CA ASN A 154 -7.40 1.64 5.09
C ASN A 154 -8.31 1.64 6.32
N GLU A 155 -7.76 1.41 7.52
CA GLU A 155 -8.51 1.46 8.78
C GLU A 155 -9.14 2.85 9.03
N LEU A 156 -8.43 3.93 8.69
CA LEU A 156 -8.98 5.28 8.71
C LEU A 156 -10.13 5.45 7.71
N ASN A 157 -10.02 4.86 6.52
CA ASN A 157 -11.10 4.92 5.53
C ASN A 157 -12.36 4.21 6.03
N ASP A 158 -12.21 3.05 6.68
CA ASP A 158 -13.33 2.31 7.26
C ASP A 158 -14.03 3.12 8.36
N PHE A 159 -13.26 3.72 9.27
CA PHE A 159 -13.81 4.64 10.27
C PHE A 159 -14.55 5.82 9.63
N ARG A 160 -13.99 6.39 8.56
CA ARG A 160 -14.62 7.49 7.82
C ARG A 160 -15.95 7.08 7.22
N GLU A 161 -16.03 5.91 6.61
CA GLU A 161 -17.28 5.40 6.04
C GLU A 161 -18.35 5.23 7.12
N TYR A 162 -17.98 4.64 8.24
CA TYR A 162 -18.87 4.48 9.39
C TYR A 162 -19.37 5.84 9.94
N HIS A 163 -18.45 6.77 10.21
CA HIS A 163 -18.79 8.12 10.67
C HIS A 163 -19.72 8.84 9.69
N ASN A 164 -19.36 8.87 8.41
CA ASN A 164 -20.12 9.61 7.39
C ASN A 164 -21.50 8.99 7.17
N TYR A 165 -21.61 7.67 7.25
CA TYR A 165 -22.89 6.98 7.26
C TYR A 165 -23.76 7.45 8.44
N PHE A 166 -23.22 7.49 9.65
CA PHE A 166 -23.95 7.96 10.83
C PHE A 166 -24.44 9.40 10.66
N ILE A 167 -23.57 10.31 10.26
CA ILE A 167 -23.91 11.72 10.03
C ILE A 167 -25.04 11.87 8.99
N GLN A 168 -24.95 11.16 7.86
CA GLN A 168 -25.89 11.34 6.75
C GLN A 168 -27.18 10.54 6.89
N LYS A 169 -27.12 9.33 7.45
CA LYS A 169 -28.23 8.37 7.44
C LYS A 169 -28.93 8.26 8.79
N ILE A 170 -28.23 8.55 9.88
CA ILE A 170 -28.79 8.49 11.23
C ILE A 170 -29.17 9.91 11.68
N LEU A 171 -28.24 10.86 11.57
CA LEU A 171 -28.53 12.26 11.94
C LEU A 171 -29.24 13.05 10.84
N TYR A 172 -29.15 12.60 9.58
CA TYR A 172 -29.70 13.28 8.40
C TYR A 172 -29.10 14.66 8.14
N CYS A 173 -27.83 14.85 8.51
CA CYS A 173 -27.09 16.07 8.24
C CYS A 173 -26.70 16.16 6.76
N GLN A 174 -26.95 17.31 6.13
CA GLN A 174 -26.64 17.57 4.72
C GLN A 174 -25.48 18.57 4.60
N GLY A 175 -24.53 18.29 3.72
CA GLY A 175 -23.39 19.17 3.44
C GLY A 175 -22.05 18.46 3.64
N GLU A 176 -21.09 18.77 2.77
CA GLU A 176 -19.76 18.16 2.80
C GLU A 176 -18.94 18.58 4.03
N GLN A 177 -19.23 19.75 4.62
CA GLN A 177 -18.53 20.22 5.82
C GLN A 177 -18.69 19.31 7.05
N TYR A 178 -19.66 18.37 7.03
CA TYR A 178 -19.90 17.42 8.11
C TYR A 178 -19.26 16.04 7.86
N LEU A 179 -18.70 15.83 6.67
CA LEU A 179 -18.08 14.57 6.29
C LEU A 179 -16.58 14.62 6.50
N LEU A 180 -16.03 13.54 7.05
CA LEU A 180 -14.59 13.44 7.21
C LEU A 180 -13.88 13.46 5.84
N PRO A 181 -12.72 14.13 5.75
CA PRO A 181 -11.98 14.28 4.49
C PRO A 181 -11.59 12.91 3.91
N SER A 182 -11.39 12.83 2.60
CA SER A 182 -10.95 11.59 1.96
C SER A 182 -9.57 11.16 2.50
N VAL A 183 -9.36 9.85 2.62
CA VAL A 183 -8.07 9.25 3.03
C VAL A 183 -7.15 8.99 1.83
N ASN A 184 -7.64 9.12 0.59
CA ASN A 184 -6.91 8.79 -0.65
C ASN A 184 -5.42 9.11 -0.55
N ILE A 185 -4.60 8.06 -0.64
CA ILE A 185 -3.14 8.11 -0.50
C ILE A 185 -2.52 8.79 -1.73
N PHE A 186 -3.24 8.74 -2.85
CA PHE A 186 -2.84 9.39 -4.06
C PHE A 186 -3.04 10.89 -3.98
N ASN A 187 -1.94 11.62 -4.09
CA ASN A 187 -1.98 13.05 -4.31
C ASN A 187 -2.56 13.27 -5.72
N THR A 188 -3.85 13.60 -5.81
CA THR A 188 -4.58 13.81 -7.07
C THR A 188 -3.82 14.75 -8.02
N VAL A 189 -3.17 15.77 -7.44
CA VAL A 189 -2.31 16.71 -8.16
C VAL A 189 -1.09 16.01 -8.75
N GLY A 190 -0.44 15.11 -8.03
CA GLY A 190 0.69 14.30 -8.51
C GLY A 190 0.27 13.28 -9.57
N ILE A 191 -0.87 12.60 -9.41
CA ILE A 191 -1.40 11.67 -10.43
C ILE A 191 -1.68 12.41 -11.75
N ILE A 192 -2.13 13.66 -11.71
CA ILE A 192 -2.40 14.43 -12.92
C ILE A 192 -1.12 15.05 -13.48
N LEU A 193 -0.26 15.62 -12.63
CA LEU A 193 0.94 16.33 -13.06
C LEU A 193 2.05 15.39 -13.52
N ILE A 194 2.26 14.22 -12.91
CA ILE A 194 3.37 13.32 -13.26
C ILE A 194 3.24 12.81 -14.70
N PRO A 195 2.09 12.27 -15.15
CA PRO A 195 1.90 11.89 -16.55
C PRO A 195 2.01 13.09 -17.50
N LEU A 196 1.46 14.24 -17.11
CA LEU A 196 1.53 15.47 -17.93
C LEU A 196 2.98 15.89 -18.16
N VAL A 197 3.79 15.95 -17.10
CA VAL A 197 5.22 16.32 -17.17
C VAL A 197 5.99 15.27 -17.96
N LEU A 198 5.74 13.97 -17.75
CA LEU A 198 6.39 12.91 -18.51
C LEU A 198 6.08 13.01 -20.02
N ILE A 199 4.82 13.27 -20.39
CA ILE A 199 4.41 13.46 -21.79
C ILE A 199 5.09 14.69 -22.40
N LEU A 200 5.14 15.81 -21.67
CA LEU A 200 5.80 17.03 -22.14
C LEU A 200 7.31 16.84 -22.34
N VAL A 201 7.98 16.24 -21.34
CA VAL A 201 9.41 15.98 -21.38
C VAL A 201 9.76 15.01 -22.51
N THR A 202 9.03 13.90 -22.64
CA THR A 202 9.24 12.94 -23.73
C THR A 202 8.98 13.56 -25.10
N SER A 203 7.94 14.39 -25.25
CA SER A 203 7.63 15.08 -26.52
C SER A 203 8.72 16.05 -26.95
N ILE A 204 9.45 16.66 -26.00
CA ILE A 204 10.57 17.57 -26.29
C ILE A 204 11.85 16.79 -26.58
N ILE A 205 12.14 15.76 -25.79
CA ILE A 205 13.39 14.99 -25.88
C ILE A 205 13.39 14.06 -27.11
N LEU A 206 12.26 13.41 -27.45
CA LEU A 206 12.20 12.43 -28.55
C LEU A 206 12.62 13.01 -29.92
N PRO A 207 12.15 14.20 -30.36
CA PRO A 207 12.59 14.80 -31.63
C PRO A 207 14.07 15.20 -31.60
N LEU A 208 14.58 15.66 -30.46
CA LEU A 208 15.98 16.02 -30.29
C LEU A 208 16.87 14.76 -30.37
N LEU A 209 16.52 13.70 -29.67
CA LEU A 209 17.23 12.43 -29.77
C LEU A 209 17.15 11.85 -31.19
N TYR A 210 16.00 11.94 -31.86
CA TYR A 210 15.87 11.50 -33.25
C TYR A 210 16.79 12.26 -34.21
N LYS A 211 16.99 13.57 -33.98
CA LYS A 211 17.87 14.42 -34.81
C LYS A 211 19.36 14.25 -34.49
N PHE A 212 19.72 14.03 -33.23
CA PHE A 212 21.11 14.08 -32.75
C PHE A 212 21.72 12.71 -32.41
N THR A 213 20.92 11.64 -32.39
CA THR A 213 21.40 10.27 -32.15
C THR A 213 21.43 9.52 -33.48
N PRO A 214 22.49 8.77 -33.84
CA PRO A 214 22.63 8.08 -35.13
C PRO A 214 21.65 6.89 -35.31
N VAL A 215 20.58 6.84 -34.51
CA VAL A 215 19.48 5.89 -34.66
C VAL A 215 18.65 6.21 -35.90
N GLY A 216 18.54 7.48 -36.30
CA GLY A 216 17.85 7.88 -37.54
C GLY A 216 18.47 7.24 -38.79
N THR A 217 19.80 7.28 -38.91
CA THR A 217 20.54 6.59 -39.98
C THR A 217 20.48 5.07 -39.85
N TRP A 218 20.47 4.51 -38.63
CA TRP A 218 20.38 3.06 -38.41
C TRP A 218 19.00 2.48 -38.76
N ILE A 219 17.91 3.18 -38.39
CA ILE A 219 16.53 2.83 -38.76
C ILE A 219 16.34 2.99 -40.27
N HIS A 220 16.79 4.09 -40.87
CA HIS A 220 16.70 4.30 -42.31
C HIS A 220 17.49 3.23 -43.09
N HIS A 221 18.66 2.83 -42.59
CA HIS A 221 19.46 1.75 -43.19
C HIS A 221 18.78 0.38 -43.08
N LYS A 222 18.12 0.06 -41.95
CA LYS A 222 17.32 -1.18 -41.81
C LYS A 222 16.09 -1.19 -42.72
N ILE A 223 15.40 -0.06 -42.88
CA ILE A 223 14.23 0.05 -43.76
C ILE A 223 14.65 -0.01 -45.23
N GLY A 224 15.75 0.66 -45.61
CA GLY A 224 16.31 0.62 -46.97
C GLY A 224 16.80 -0.77 -47.40
N LYS A 225 17.35 -1.57 -46.46
CA LYS A 225 17.75 -2.97 -46.72
C LYS A 225 16.56 -3.87 -47.11
N LYS A 226 15.35 -3.64 -46.56
CA LYS A 226 14.15 -4.40 -46.98
C LYS A 226 13.68 -4.04 -48.39
N LYS A 227 13.96 -2.82 -48.88
CA LYS A 227 13.62 -2.39 -50.25
C LYS A 227 14.52 -3.07 -51.29
N LYS A 228 15.84 -3.10 -51.06
CA LYS A 228 16.82 -3.79 -51.95
C LYS A 228 16.59 -5.30 -52.09
N ILE A 229 16.10 -5.98 -51.05
CA ILE A 229 15.78 -7.42 -51.14
C ILE A 229 14.62 -7.68 -52.13
N ARG A 230 13.67 -6.74 -52.28
CA ARG A 230 12.56 -6.88 -53.22
C ARG A 230 12.98 -6.63 -54.66
N ASP A 231 13.94 -5.73 -54.88
CA ASP A 231 14.44 -5.42 -56.22
C ASP A 231 15.27 -6.59 -56.81
N ASN A 232 16.03 -7.32 -55.98
CA ASN A 232 16.79 -8.51 -56.42
C ASN A 232 15.91 -9.73 -56.76
N ILE A 233 14.67 -9.82 -56.27
CA ILE A 233 13.74 -10.90 -56.62
C ILE A 233 13.13 -10.64 -58.01
N ASN A 234 13.11 -9.39 -58.48
CA ASN A 234 12.54 -9.04 -59.78
C ASN A 234 13.54 -9.16 -60.95
N GLU A 235 14.85 -8.99 -60.70
CA GLU A 235 15.89 -9.07 -61.74
C GLU A 235 16.16 -10.50 -62.25
N GLU A 236 16.04 -11.54 -61.41
CA GLU A 236 16.23 -12.95 -61.85
C GLU A 236 15.07 -13.47 -62.74
N THR A 237 13.90 -12.84 -62.68
CA THR A 237 12.71 -13.23 -63.47
C THR A 237 12.68 -12.64 -64.89
N GLN A 238 13.58 -11.69 -65.22
CA GLN A 238 13.53 -10.93 -66.48
C GLN A 238 14.57 -11.33 -67.54
N LEU A 239 15.47 -12.30 -67.25
CA LEU A 239 16.52 -12.76 -68.18
C LEU A 239 16.14 -13.99 -69.05
N LEU A 240 14.89 -14.47 -68.97
CA LEU A 240 14.37 -15.60 -69.76
C LEU A 240 13.53 -15.19 -70.99
N SER A 241 13.56 -13.92 -71.39
CA SER A 241 12.84 -13.46 -72.58
C SER A 241 13.74 -12.54 -73.41
N ASN A 242 14.65 -13.16 -74.14
CA ASN A 242 15.48 -12.50 -75.14
C ASN A 242 14.61 -11.74 -76.16
N THR A 243 14.82 -10.42 -76.21
CA THR A 243 15.46 -9.71 -77.33
C THR A 243 15.06 -10.06 -78.76
N TYR A 244 14.64 -9.04 -79.54
CA TYR A 244 15.16 -8.67 -80.89
C TYR A 244 14.35 -7.46 -81.42
N GLU A 245 14.88 -6.41 -82.06
CA GLU A 245 16.21 -6.08 -82.62
C GLU A 245 16.13 -4.61 -83.15
N ILE A 246 17.15 -3.74 -83.14
CA ILE A 246 18.19 -3.46 -84.16
C ILE A 246 18.70 -2.03 -83.83
N GLY A 247 19.96 -1.60 -83.97
CA GLY A 247 21.19 -2.20 -84.49
C GLY A 247 22.40 -1.56 -83.77
N GLU A 248 23.46 -2.31 -83.48
CA GLU A 248 24.58 -2.70 -84.35
C GLU A 248 25.51 -1.53 -84.75
N TYR A 249 26.77 -1.59 -84.27
CA TYR A 249 28.02 -1.60 -85.05
C TYR A 249 29.20 -1.51 -84.06
N ASN A 250 29.84 -2.64 -83.73
CA ASN A 250 31.06 -3.21 -84.34
C ASN A 250 32.37 -2.62 -83.78
N PHE A 251 33.07 -3.33 -82.88
CA PHE A 251 34.12 -4.34 -83.13
C PHE A 251 35.42 -3.79 -83.75
N LYS A 252 36.48 -3.74 -82.93
CA LYS A 252 37.81 -4.41 -83.10
C LYS A 252 38.90 -3.60 -82.36
N ASN A 253 39.56 -4.14 -81.34
CA ASN A 253 40.51 -5.26 -81.32
C ASN A 253 41.97 -4.81 -81.56
N ARG A 254 42.78 -5.01 -80.51
CA ARG A 254 44.22 -5.36 -80.50
C ARG A 254 45.21 -4.29 -80.97
N ASN A 255 46.42 -4.18 -80.45
CA ASN A 255 47.30 -4.89 -79.50
C ASN A 255 48.15 -3.73 -78.85
N TYR A 256 49.02 -3.84 -77.85
CA TYR A 256 50.18 -4.72 -77.65
C TYR A 256 50.68 -4.49 -76.20
N ASN A 257 51.40 -5.49 -75.69
CA ASN A 257 52.16 -5.47 -74.44
C ASN A 257 53.21 -4.34 -74.40
N ILE A 258 53.65 -3.94 -73.21
CA ILE A 258 55.06 -3.94 -72.74
C ILE A 258 55.10 -3.44 -71.29
N ALA A 259 55.90 -4.13 -70.48
CA ALA A 259 56.26 -3.81 -69.11
C ALA A 259 57.57 -2.98 -69.05
N TYR A 260 57.91 -2.55 -67.83
CA TYR A 260 59.08 -1.76 -67.36
C TYR A 260 58.87 -0.23 -67.29
N ASN A 261 59.38 0.50 -66.30
CA ASN A 261 60.64 0.35 -65.57
C ASN A 261 60.59 0.67 -64.06
N SER A 262 61.58 0.15 -63.35
CA SER A 262 62.12 0.60 -62.06
C SER A 262 62.62 2.07 -62.10
N LEU A 263 63.03 2.58 -60.93
CA LEU A 263 63.83 3.80 -60.73
C LEU A 263 64.86 4.09 -61.84
#